data_AF-A0A2X2LH47-F1
#
_entry.id   AF-A0A2X2LH47-F1
#
_cell.length_a   1.000
_cell.length_b   1.000
_cell.length_c   1.000
_cell.angle_alpha   90.00
_cell.angle_beta   90.00
_cell.angle_gamma   90.00
#
_symmetry.space_group_name_H-M   'P 1'
#
loop_
_entity.id
_entity.type
_entity.pdbx_description
1 polymer ?
#
loop_
_entity_poly.entity_id
_entity_poly.type
_entity_poly.pdbx_seq_one_letter_code
_entity_poly.pdbx_strand_id
1 'polypeptide(L)'
;MKRMDKFYNETYLKLETAIQELEIETDCPIKRIEAVIHHIIQSLADLKDFVLKNDFKNMEEEIHFFKYQKPVIVSKLIYYNAIYKIETRRPYGNKRTKKYFTKELKKLKRFFENNLDFYKY
;
A
#
# COMPACT_ATOMS: atom_id res chain seq x y z
N MET A 1 -23.45 -5.65 11.84
CA MET A 1 -22.19 -5.60 11.07
C MET A 1 -21.56 -6.98 11.11
N LYS A 2 -21.16 -7.56 9.95
CA LYS A 2 -20.52 -8.88 9.92
C LYS A 2 -19.19 -8.83 10.69
N ARG A 3 -18.79 -9.95 11.30
CA ARG A 3 -17.64 -10.02 12.22
C ARG A 3 -16.33 -9.67 11.51
N MET A 4 -16.14 -10.18 10.27
CA MET A 4 -14.98 -9.88 9.44
C MET A 4 -14.96 -8.41 9.02
N ASP A 5 -16.08 -7.87 8.55
CA ASP A 5 -16.19 -6.46 8.13
C ASP A 5 -15.84 -5.50 9.27
N LYS A 6 -16.30 -5.81 10.49
CA LYS A 6 -15.97 -5.01 11.66
C LYS A 6 -14.47 -4.99 11.93
N PHE A 7 -13.85 -6.16 11.99
CA PHE A 7 -12.41 -6.28 12.24
C PHE A 7 -11.58 -5.63 11.13
N TYR A 8 -11.97 -5.83 9.87
CA TYR A 8 -11.35 -5.18 8.72
C TYR A 8 -11.44 -3.65 8.82
N ASN A 9 -12.62 -3.08 9.06
CA ASN A 9 -12.81 -1.64 9.14
C ASN A 9 -12.01 -1.02 10.28
N GLU A 10 -11.96 -1.68 11.44
CA GLU A 10 -11.13 -1.23 12.58
C GLU A 10 -9.64 -1.27 12.26
N THR A 11 -9.17 -2.35 11.62
CA THR A 11 -7.77 -2.50 11.20
C THR A 11 -7.41 -1.47 10.14
N TYR A 12 -8.29 -1.27 9.15
CA TYR A 12 -8.11 -0.31 8.08
C TYR A 12 -8.07 1.12 8.62
N LEU A 13 -9.00 1.50 9.50
CA LEU A 13 -9.02 2.84 10.10
C LEU A 13 -7.73 3.10 10.89
N LYS A 14 -7.30 2.15 11.73
CA LYS A 14 -6.03 2.25 12.47
C LYS A 14 -4.85 2.44 11.54
N LEU A 15 -4.80 1.69 10.44
CA LEU A 15 -3.74 1.80 9.44
C LEU A 15 -3.74 3.19 8.78
N GLU A 16 -4.91 3.68 8.34
CA GLU A 16 -5.00 5.00 7.70
C GLU A 16 -4.61 6.13 8.66
N THR A 17 -5.02 6.06 9.93
CA THR A 17 -4.63 7.03 10.94
C THR A 17 -3.11 7.03 11.15
N ALA A 18 -2.49 5.85 11.30
CA ALA A 18 -1.03 5.74 11.46
C ALA A 18 -0.28 6.28 10.23
N ILE A 19 -0.78 6.03 9.02
CA ILE A 19 -0.22 6.60 7.79
C ILE A 19 -0.30 8.13 7.80
N GLN A 20 -1.46 8.70 8.15
CA GLN A 20 -1.66 10.14 8.20
C GLN A 20 -0.73 10.81 9.23
N GLU A 21 -0.59 10.22 10.41
CA GLU A 21 0.31 10.71 11.47
C GLU A 21 1.77 10.72 10.99
N LEU A 22 2.22 9.64 10.36
CA LEU A 22 3.56 9.54 9.80
C LEU A 22 3.78 10.55 8.68
N GLU A 23 2.78 10.83 7.84
CA GLU A 23 2.89 11.82 6.76
C GLU A 23 3.07 13.26 7.24
N ILE A 24 2.60 13.59 8.46
CA ILE A 24 2.76 14.90 9.10
C ILE A 24 4.21 15.08 9.59
N GLU A 25 4.92 14.01 9.94
CA GLU A 25 6.32 14.08 10.34
C GLU A 25 7.23 14.48 9.17
N THR A 26 8.03 15.53 9.38
CA THR A 26 8.85 16.19 8.34
C THR A 26 10.25 15.62 8.16
N ASP A 27 10.74 14.79 9.08
CA ASP A 27 12.14 14.36 9.07
C ASP A 27 12.34 12.94 8.54
N CYS A 28 13.32 12.79 7.64
CA CYS A 28 13.79 11.54 7.04
C CYS A 28 12.73 10.74 6.22
N PRO A 29 12.51 11.09 4.94
CA PRO A 29 11.51 10.46 4.08
C PRO A 29 11.59 8.93 3.99
N ILE A 30 12.80 8.37 3.98
CA ILE A 30 13.00 6.91 3.88
C ILE A 30 12.52 6.20 5.13
N LYS A 31 12.91 6.67 6.33
CA LYS A 31 12.49 6.08 7.60
C LYS A 31 10.97 6.10 7.76
N ARG A 32 10.34 7.21 7.33
CA ARG A 32 8.88 7.32 7.31
C ARG A 32 8.24 6.25 6.42
N ILE A 33 8.74 6.08 5.19
CA ILE A 33 8.22 5.07 4.27
C ILE A 33 8.41 3.65 4.86
N GLU A 34 9.54 3.38 5.50
CA GLU A 34 9.81 2.11 6.18
C GLU A 34 8.81 1.86 7.31
N ALA A 35 8.52 2.87 8.14
CA ALA A 35 7.51 2.79 9.19
C ALA A 35 6.11 2.50 8.62
N VAL A 36 5.71 3.21 7.56
CA VAL A 36 4.43 2.95 6.89
C VAL A 36 4.36 1.51 6.35
N ILE A 37 5.40 1.04 5.67
CA ILE A 37 5.47 -0.35 5.17
C ILE A 37 5.32 -1.35 6.32
N HIS A 38 5.98 -1.08 7.45
CA HIS A 38 5.87 -1.92 8.64
C HIS A 38 4.42 -2.00 9.16
N HIS A 39 3.72 -0.87 9.30
CA HIS A 39 2.31 -0.84 9.71
C HIS A 39 1.38 -1.58 8.74
N ILE A 40 1.63 -1.47 7.44
CA ILE A 40 0.85 -2.20 6.42
C ILE A 40 1.07 -3.71 6.55
N ILE A 41 2.32 -4.16 6.70
CA ILE A 41 2.65 -5.58 6.87
C ILE A 41 2.02 -6.12 8.16
N GLN A 42 2.10 -5.39 9.26
CA GLN A 42 1.47 -5.79 10.51
C GLN A 42 -0.05 -5.91 10.36
N SER A 43 -0.70 -4.94 9.71
CA SER A 43 -2.14 -4.99 9.45
C SER A 43 -2.55 -6.20 8.61
N LEU A 44 -1.75 -6.57 7.61
CA LEU A 44 -1.97 -7.77 6.79
C LEU A 44 -1.76 -9.06 7.60
N ALA A 45 -0.79 -9.08 8.52
CA ALA A 45 -0.55 -10.21 9.42
C ALA A 45 -1.73 -10.37 10.40
N ASP A 46 -2.21 -9.29 11.00
CA ASP A 46 -3.34 -9.31 11.93
C ASP A 46 -4.63 -9.81 11.24
N LEU A 47 -4.90 -9.37 10.01
CA LEU A 47 -6.00 -9.87 9.20
C LEU A 47 -5.86 -11.36 8.89
N LYS A 48 -4.66 -11.82 8.54
CA LYS A 48 -4.40 -13.24 8.28
C LYS A 48 -4.65 -14.08 9.53
N ASP A 49 -4.11 -13.67 10.67
CA ASP A 49 -4.27 -14.36 11.94
C ASP A 49 -5.73 -14.40 12.39
N PHE A 50 -6.47 -13.31 12.15
CA PHE A 50 -7.90 -13.26 12.43
C PHE A 50 -8.69 -14.26 11.59
N VAL A 51 -8.43 -14.33 10.28
CA VAL A 51 -9.09 -15.28 9.37
C VAL A 51 -8.73 -16.72 9.75
N LEU A 52 -7.46 -17.02 10.05
CA LEU A 52 -7.02 -18.36 10.44
C LEU A 52 -7.66 -18.84 11.76
N LYS A 53 -7.92 -17.93 12.71
CA LYS A 53 -8.51 -18.27 14.01
C LYS A 53 -10.02 -18.42 13.99
N ASN A 54 -10.70 -17.69 13.10
CA ASN A 54 -12.15 -17.51 13.17
C ASN A 54 -12.90 -18.08 11.97
N ASP A 55 -12.17 -18.41 10.91
CA ASP A 55 -12.69 -18.79 9.59
C ASP A 55 -13.65 -17.73 9.02
N PHE A 56 -14.12 -17.95 7.79
CA PHE A 56 -15.21 -17.17 7.21
C PHE A 56 -16.55 -17.75 7.58
N LYS A 57 -17.53 -16.89 7.84
CA LYS A 57 -18.90 -17.32 8.12
C LYS A 57 -19.51 -18.08 6.94
N ASN A 58 -19.23 -17.62 5.72
CA ASN A 58 -19.71 -18.21 4.49
C ASN A 58 -18.82 -17.80 3.29
N MET A 59 -19.04 -18.46 2.16
CA MET A 59 -18.32 -18.20 0.92
C MET A 59 -18.44 -16.73 0.44
N GLU A 60 -19.59 -16.07 0.68
CA GLU A 60 -19.75 -14.67 0.30
C GLU A 60 -18.83 -13.73 1.09
N GLU A 61 -18.66 -13.97 2.40
CA GLU A 61 -17.74 -13.20 3.25
C GLU A 61 -16.28 -13.42 2.82
N GLU A 62 -15.91 -14.67 2.50
CA GLU A 62 -14.59 -15.01 1.95
C GLU A 62 -14.32 -14.30 0.61
N ILE A 63 -15.25 -14.42 -0.35
CA ILE A 63 -15.14 -13.76 -1.65
C ILE A 63 -15.03 -12.25 -1.46
N HIS A 64 -15.83 -11.66 -0.57
CA HIS A 64 -15.78 -10.23 -0.32
C HIS A 64 -14.41 -9.80 0.24
N PHE A 65 -13.88 -10.56 1.20
CA PHE A 65 -12.58 -10.27 1.79
C PHE A 65 -11.45 -10.31 0.75
N PHE A 66 -11.36 -11.39 -0.02
CA PHE A 66 -10.27 -11.57 -0.98
C PHE A 66 -10.41 -10.68 -2.23
N LYS A 67 -11.63 -10.34 -2.63
CA LYS A 67 -11.89 -9.55 -3.84
C LYS A 67 -11.85 -8.04 -3.61
N TYR A 68 -12.25 -7.57 -2.42
CA TYR A 68 -12.42 -6.13 -2.18
C TYR A 68 -11.61 -5.62 -0.99
N GLN A 69 -11.59 -6.32 0.14
CA GLN A 69 -10.96 -5.80 1.37
C GLN A 69 -9.44 -5.96 1.39
N LYS A 70 -8.95 -7.19 1.26
CA LYS A 70 -7.51 -7.49 1.25
C LYS A 70 -6.77 -6.74 0.12
N PRO A 71 -7.28 -6.65 -1.12
CA PRO A 71 -6.61 -5.91 -2.19
C PRO A 71 -6.36 -4.43 -1.87
N VAL A 72 -7.25 -3.76 -1.11
CA VAL A 72 -7.07 -2.36 -0.72
C VAL A 72 -5.78 -2.17 0.09
N ILE A 73 -5.56 -2.99 1.12
CA ILE A 73 -4.36 -2.89 1.95
C ILE A 73 -3.11 -3.34 1.18
N VAL A 74 -3.20 -4.39 0.37
CA VAL A 74 -2.08 -4.85 -0.48
C VAL A 74 -1.69 -3.78 -1.50
N SER A 75 -2.65 -3.04 -2.06
CA SER A 75 -2.36 -1.95 -3.02
C SER A 75 -1.51 -0.84 -2.38
N LYS A 76 -1.75 -0.52 -1.11
CA LYS A 76 -0.92 0.42 -0.33
C LYS A 76 0.49 -0.13 -0.15
N LEU A 77 0.63 -1.42 0.16
CA LEU A 77 1.96 -2.05 0.25
C LEU A 77 2.73 -1.93 -1.07
N ILE A 78 2.08 -2.14 -2.22
CA ILE A 78 2.69 -1.98 -3.54
C ILE A 78 3.12 -0.51 -3.76
N TYR A 79 2.24 0.42 -3.43
CA TYR A 79 2.49 1.86 -3.56
C TYR A 79 3.70 2.32 -2.73
N TYR A 80 3.73 2.05 -1.43
CA TYR A 80 4.82 2.50 -0.57
C TYR A 80 6.14 1.78 -0.89
N ASN A 81 6.11 0.50 -1.31
CA ASN A 81 7.31 -0.18 -1.83
C ASN A 81 7.86 0.47 -3.10
N ALA A 82 6.99 0.99 -3.98
CA ALA A 82 7.43 1.71 -5.17
C ALA A 82 8.13 3.03 -4.79
N ILE A 83 7.57 3.79 -3.84
CA ILE A 83 8.20 5.01 -3.33
C ILE A 83 9.54 4.68 -2.66
N TYR A 84 9.58 3.66 -1.81
CA TYR A 84 10.81 3.22 -1.16
C TYR A 84 11.93 2.93 -2.18
N LYS A 85 11.62 2.19 -3.25
CA LYS A 85 12.57 1.89 -4.33
C LYS A 85 13.04 3.15 -5.08
N ILE A 86 12.19 4.16 -5.20
CA ILE A 86 12.54 5.43 -5.84
C ILE A 86 13.47 6.25 -4.94
N GLU A 87 13.13 6.40 -3.65
CA GLU A 87 13.93 7.18 -2.70
C GLU A 87 15.29 6.55 -2.41
N THR A 88 15.36 5.21 -2.24
CA THR A 88 16.62 4.51 -1.99
C THR A 88 17.60 4.53 -3.17
N ARG A 89 17.09 4.68 -4.40
CA ARG A 89 17.91 4.76 -5.63
C ARG A 89 18.16 6.20 -6.08
N ARG A 90 17.69 7.18 -5.31
CA ARG A 90 17.86 8.60 -5.61
C ARG A 90 19.34 8.97 -5.57
N PRO A 91 19.91 9.49 -6.66
CA PRO A 91 21.29 9.92 -6.66
C PRO A 91 21.47 11.24 -5.89
N TYR A 92 22.66 11.46 -5.35
CA TYR A 92 23.03 12.74 -4.75
C TYR A 92 23.34 13.80 -5.84
N GLY A 93 22.93 15.05 -5.57
CA GLY A 93 23.20 16.22 -6.41
C GLY A 93 22.06 16.62 -7.35
N ASN A 94 21.66 17.90 -7.30
CA ASN A 94 20.45 18.44 -7.92
C ASN A 94 20.23 18.06 -9.39
N LYS A 95 21.27 18.15 -10.24
CA LYS A 95 21.17 17.79 -11.67
C LYS A 95 20.93 16.30 -11.89
N ARG A 96 21.61 15.43 -11.12
CA ARG A 96 21.46 13.98 -11.21
C ARG A 96 20.08 13.55 -10.70
N THR A 97 19.62 14.15 -9.60
CA THR A 97 18.29 13.95 -9.04
C THR A 97 17.18 14.29 -10.03
N LYS A 98 17.25 15.47 -10.67
CA LYS A 98 16.27 15.88 -11.68
C LYS A 98 16.21 14.92 -12.87
N LYS A 99 17.37 14.50 -13.38
CA LYS A 99 17.46 13.52 -14.48
C LYS A 99 16.89 12.16 -14.06
N TYR A 100 17.15 11.73 -12.84
CA TYR A 100 16.61 10.50 -12.27
C TYR A 100 15.09 10.51 -12.20
N PHE A 101 14.49 11.52 -11.55
CA PHE A 101 13.02 11.61 -11.46
C PHE A 101 12.34 11.74 -12.82
N THR A 102 12.97 12.44 -13.77
CA THR A 102 12.47 12.51 -15.16
C THR A 102 12.46 11.12 -15.82
N LYS A 103 13.45 10.27 -15.53
CA LYS A 103 13.50 8.89 -16.02
C LYS A 103 12.42 8.03 -15.37
N GLU A 104 12.20 8.15 -14.07
CA GLU A 104 11.13 7.42 -13.37
C GLU A 104 9.73 7.83 -13.88
N LEU A 105 9.49 9.13 -14.11
CA LEU A 105 8.25 9.61 -14.73
C LEU A 105 8.01 9.02 -16.13
N LYS A 106 9.06 8.94 -16.96
CA LYS A 106 8.95 8.30 -18.29
C LYS A 106 8.59 6.81 -18.19
N LYS A 107 9.14 6.10 -17.20
CA LYS A 107 8.78 4.69 -16.97
C LYS A 107 7.31 4.55 -16.56
N LEU A 108 6.83 5.43 -15.67
CA LEU A 108 5.44 5.44 -15.24
C LEU A 108 4.49 5.69 -16.42
N LYS A 109 4.80 6.70 -17.24
CA LYS A 109 4.03 6.99 -18.46
C LYS A 109 3.97 5.80 -19.40
N ARG A 110 5.12 5.15 -19.68
CA ARG A 110 5.17 3.96 -20.54
C ARG A 110 4.40 2.78 -19.96
N PHE A 111 4.48 2.57 -18.64
CA PHE A 111 3.70 1.53 -17.98
C PHE A 111 2.19 1.78 -18.15
N PHE A 112 1.75 3.02 -17.95
CA PHE A 112 0.36 3.40 -18.17
C PHE A 112 -0.08 3.19 -19.63
N GLU A 113 0.69 3.67 -20.60
CA GLU A 113 0.42 3.51 -22.04
C GLU A 113 0.34 2.03 -22.45
N ASN A 114 1.23 1.18 -21.94
CA ASN A 114 1.23 -0.25 -22.22
C ASN A 114 0.02 -0.99 -21.62
N ASN A 115 -0.58 -0.46 -20.56
CA ASN A 115 -1.73 -1.06 -19.88
C ASN A 115 -3.04 -0.30 -20.17
N LEU A 116 -3.03 0.60 -21.15
CA LEU A 116 -4.14 1.51 -21.41
C LEU A 116 -5.42 0.76 -21.78
N ASP A 117 -5.30 -0.42 -22.37
CA ASP A 117 -6.43 -1.29 -22.72
C ASP A 117 -7.11 -1.91 -21.49
N PHE A 118 -6.40 -2.09 -20.36
CA PHE A 118 -7.02 -2.51 -19.10
C PHE A 118 -7.92 -1.44 -18.48
N TYR A 119 -7.64 -0.15 -18.76
CA TYR A 119 -8.46 0.97 -18.27
C TYR A 119 -9.70 1.23 -19.13
N LYS A 120 -9.80 0.59 -20.29
CA LYS A 120 -10.96 0.68 -21.20
C LYS A 120 -11.98 -0.45 -20.99
N TYR A 121 -11.71 -1.38 -20.07
CA TYR A 121 -12.51 -2.56 -19.77
C TYR A 121 -13.37 -2.33 -18.53
#